data_AF-A0A8T5MYV1-F1
#
_entry.id   AF-A0A8T5MYV1-F1
#
_cell.length_a   1.000
_cell.length_b   1.000
_cell.length_c   1.000
_cell.angle_alpha   90.00
_cell.angle_beta   90.00
_cell.angle_gamma   90.00
#
_symmetry.space_group_name_H-M   'P 1'
#
loop_
_entity.id
_entity.type
_entity.pdbx_description
1 polymer ?
#
loop_
_entity_poly.entity_id
_entity_poly.type
_entity_poly.pdbx_seq_one_letter_code
_entity_poly.pdbx_strand_id
1 'polypeptide(L)'
;MSEIACCGIDCEKCVKFKDKFAEKTKEIIKSVEESNLDHWQEHEPREEEFNYQDFKKGLVWFEKHMRCVGCHDGGGCGDCIIKSCCKNKDIDNCSKCSSFPCDKVRKFKNDMGIDIEKNFKVNE
;
A
#
# COMPACT_ATOMS: atom_id res chain seq x y z
N MET A 1 -9.44 0.91 -15.63
CA MET A 1 -9.03 -0.37 -15.02
C MET A 1 -9.62 -0.45 -13.62
N SER A 2 -9.99 -1.64 -13.14
CA SER A 2 -10.69 -1.78 -11.86
C SER A 2 -9.78 -1.39 -10.68
N GLU A 3 -10.29 -0.58 -9.75
CA GLU A 3 -9.60 -0.23 -8.49
C GLU A 3 -9.66 -1.39 -7.46
N ILE A 4 -10.31 -2.49 -7.82
CA ILE A 4 -10.33 -3.73 -7.06
C ILE A 4 -9.22 -4.66 -7.57
N ALA A 5 -8.34 -5.06 -6.67
CA ALA A 5 -7.24 -5.97 -6.99
C ALA A 5 -7.76 -7.35 -7.42
N CYS A 6 -6.89 -8.14 -8.06
CA CYS A 6 -7.16 -9.55 -8.39
C CYS A 6 -7.67 -10.35 -7.18
N CYS A 7 -7.14 -10.05 -6.00
CA CYS A 7 -7.53 -10.66 -4.74
C CYS A 7 -8.76 -10.02 -4.08
N GLY A 8 -9.52 -9.15 -4.74
CA GLY A 8 -10.74 -8.51 -4.23
C GLY A 8 -10.54 -7.36 -3.25
N ILE A 9 -9.29 -7.03 -2.89
CA ILE A 9 -8.96 -5.89 -2.04
C ILE A 9 -9.26 -4.59 -2.80
N ASP A 10 -9.97 -3.69 -2.13
CA ASP A 10 -10.19 -2.32 -2.60
C ASP A 10 -8.90 -1.49 -2.46
N CYS A 11 -8.23 -1.22 -3.58
CA CYS A 11 -6.98 -0.46 -3.58
C CYS A 11 -7.19 0.97 -3.09
N GLU A 12 -8.38 1.56 -3.23
CA GLU A 12 -8.65 2.92 -2.76
C GLU A 12 -8.49 3.08 -1.25
N LYS A 13 -8.68 1.98 -0.50
CA LYS A 13 -8.47 1.93 0.96
C LYS A 13 -7.01 1.69 1.35
N CYS A 14 -6.13 1.39 0.39
CA CYS A 14 -4.72 1.13 0.66
C CYS A 14 -3.92 2.43 0.74
N VAL A 15 -3.13 2.59 1.80
CA VAL A 15 -2.28 3.76 2.04
C VAL A 15 -1.24 4.03 0.94
N LYS A 16 -0.78 2.98 0.24
CA LYS A 16 0.22 3.09 -0.84
C LYS A 16 -0.38 3.43 -2.20
N PHE A 17 -1.69 3.24 -2.38
CA PHE A 17 -2.30 3.30 -3.70
C PHE A 17 -2.25 4.71 -4.28
N LYS A 18 -1.95 4.81 -5.58
CA LYS A 18 -1.76 6.09 -6.29
C LYS A 18 -0.77 7.01 -5.58
N ASP A 19 0.22 6.42 -4.93
CA ASP A 19 1.31 7.09 -4.24
C ASP A 19 0.85 8.10 -3.16
N LYS A 20 -0.40 7.99 -2.68
CA LYS A 20 -1.03 8.96 -1.76
C LYS A 20 -0.16 9.29 -0.55
N PHE A 21 0.39 8.26 0.11
CA PHE A 21 1.25 8.45 1.28
C PHE A 21 2.64 8.97 0.91
N ALA A 22 3.21 8.50 -0.20
CA ALA A 22 4.51 8.96 -0.68
C ALA A 22 4.49 10.45 -1.04
N GLU A 23 3.45 10.93 -1.74
CA GLU A 23 3.31 12.35 -2.07
C GLU A 23 3.10 13.22 -0.83
N LYS A 24 2.29 12.77 0.15
CA LYS A 24 2.19 13.46 1.45
C LYS A 24 3.53 13.51 2.18
N THR A 25 4.29 12.43 2.14
CA THR A 25 5.62 12.39 2.76
C THR A 25 6.58 13.36 2.08
N LYS A 26 6.52 13.45 0.75
CA LYS A 26 7.29 14.42 -0.04
C LYS A 26 6.96 15.87 0.31
N GLU A 27 5.68 16.18 0.54
CA GLU A 27 5.26 17.50 1.05
C GLU A 27 5.86 17.79 2.43
N ILE A 28 5.87 16.81 3.34
CA ILE A 28 6.49 16.95 4.67
C ILE A 28 8.00 17.20 4.55
N ILE A 29 8.71 16.43 3.70
CA ILE A 29 10.14 16.62 3.45
C ILE A 29 10.40 18.06 3.00
N LYS A 30 9.61 18.56 2.04
CA LYS A 30 9.73 19.93 1.57
C LYS A 30 9.51 20.95 2.68
N SER A 31 8.47 20.78 3.51
CA SER A 31 8.22 21.69 4.64
C SER A 31 9.35 21.65 5.69
N VAL A 32 9.95 20.48 5.93
CA VAL A 32 11.11 20.31 6.82
C VAL A 32 12.32 21.10 6.30
N GLU A 33 12.60 20.99 5.00
CA GLU A 33 13.71 21.68 4.33
C GLU A 33 13.50 23.20 4.29
N GLU A 34 12.28 23.67 3.98
CA GLU A 34 11.97 25.10 3.84
C GLU A 34 11.88 25.83 5.19
N SER A 35 11.44 25.15 6.26
CA SER A 35 11.23 25.79 7.57
C SER A 35 12.48 25.81 8.44
N ASN A 36 13.61 25.30 7.94
CA ASN A 36 14.85 25.15 8.69
C ASN A 36 14.62 24.43 10.04
N LEU A 37 13.84 23.34 10.04
CA LEU A 37 13.49 22.62 11.28
C LEU A 37 14.72 22.02 11.99
N ASP A 38 15.82 21.78 11.27
CA ASP A 38 17.12 21.42 11.83
C ASP A 38 17.64 22.47 12.84
N HIS A 39 17.24 23.75 12.70
CA HIS A 39 17.54 24.81 13.67
C HIS A 39 16.54 24.82 14.83
N TRP A 40 15.24 24.69 14.54
CA TRP A 40 14.20 24.74 15.56
C TRP A 40 14.29 23.57 16.55
N GLN A 41 14.72 22.38 16.14
CA GLN A 41 14.91 21.24 17.06
C GLN A 41 15.84 21.57 18.24
N GLU A 42 16.79 22.50 18.09
CA GLU A 42 17.72 22.87 19.16
C GLU A 42 17.03 23.70 20.26
N HIS A 43 15.88 24.28 19.94
CA HIS A 43 15.07 25.13 20.80
C HIS A 43 13.83 24.41 21.39
N GLU A 44 13.52 23.22 20.89
CA GLU A 44 12.43 22.40 21.40
C GLU A 44 12.87 21.51 22.57
N PRO A 45 11.95 21.02 23.41
CA PRO A 45 12.26 20.04 24.43
C PRO A 45 12.96 18.81 23.83
N ARG A 46 14.07 18.40 24.44
CA ARG A 46 14.75 17.16 24.06
C ARG A 46 13.98 15.97 24.60
N GLU A 47 13.59 15.06 23.73
CA GLU A 47 13.02 13.77 24.07
C GLU A 47 14.04 12.68 23.73
N GLU A 48 14.43 11.85 24.70
CA GLU A 48 15.46 10.81 24.51
C GLU A 48 15.05 9.76 23.44
N GLU A 49 13.76 9.54 23.27
CA GLU A 49 13.21 8.57 22.32
C GLU A 49 13.17 9.10 20.87
N PHE A 50 13.32 10.41 20.67
CA PHE A 50 13.18 11.03 19.35
C PHE A 50 14.54 11.41 18.75
N ASN A 51 14.89 10.77 17.63
CA ASN A 51 16.07 11.13 16.84
C ASN A 51 15.66 11.79 15.53
N TYR A 52 15.97 13.08 15.40
CA TYR A 52 15.61 13.89 14.24
C TYR A 52 16.25 13.42 12.92
N GLN A 53 17.49 12.95 12.96
CA GLN A 53 18.17 12.45 11.76
C GLN A 53 17.55 11.13 11.28
N ASP A 54 17.15 10.27 12.21
CA ASP A 54 16.45 9.03 11.86
C ASP A 54 15.02 9.30 11.37
N PHE A 55 14.34 10.31 11.92
CA PHE A 55 13.07 10.80 11.37
C PHE A 55 13.21 11.23 9.90
N LYS A 56 14.20 12.06 9.56
CA LYS A 56 14.49 12.47 8.17
C LYS A 56 14.75 11.29 7.26
N LYS A 57 15.58 10.31 7.68
CA LYS A 57 15.81 9.07 6.93
C LYS A 57 14.51 8.29 6.73
N GLY A 58 13.67 8.22 7.76
CA GLY A 58 12.35 7.59 7.70
C GLY A 58 11.44 8.23 6.67
N LEU A 59 11.38 9.57 6.60
CA LEU A 59 10.62 10.29 5.58
C LEU A 59 11.10 9.94 4.16
N VAL A 60 12.41 9.97 3.92
CA VAL A 60 12.97 9.61 2.61
C VAL A 60 12.65 8.15 2.26
N TRP A 61 12.72 7.24 3.23
CA TRP A 61 12.33 5.85 3.02
C TRP A 61 10.85 5.71 2.64
N PHE A 62 9.97 6.41 3.35
CA PHE A 62 8.53 6.37 3.08
C PHE A 62 8.18 6.94 1.70
N GLU A 63 8.74 8.09 1.33
CA GLU A 63 8.55 8.71 0.01
C GLU A 63 8.93 7.74 -1.12
N LYS A 64 10.03 7.00 -0.93
CA LYS A 64 10.53 6.05 -1.94
C LYS A 64 9.73 4.74 -1.98
N HIS A 65 9.33 4.21 -0.83
CA HIS A 65 8.84 2.83 -0.69
C HIS A 65 7.33 2.68 -0.46
N MET A 66 6.61 3.77 -0.23
CA MET A 66 5.15 3.77 -0.04
C MET A 66 4.39 4.13 -1.33
N ARG A 67 4.94 3.71 -2.47
CA ARG A 67 4.37 3.90 -3.81
C ARG A 67 3.73 2.62 -4.33
N CYS A 68 2.58 2.73 -4.98
CA CYS A 68 1.87 1.60 -5.58
C CYS A 68 0.87 2.08 -6.65
N VAL A 69 1.11 1.63 -7.88
CA VAL A 69 0.25 1.93 -9.04
C VAL A 69 -1.03 1.09 -9.10
N GLY A 70 -1.17 0.07 -8.24
CA GLY A 70 -2.32 -0.85 -8.24
C GLY A 70 -1.99 -2.23 -8.80
N CYS A 71 -2.78 -3.22 -8.41
CA CYS A 71 -2.52 -4.64 -8.74
C CYS A 71 -2.48 -4.92 -10.25
N HIS A 72 -3.39 -4.29 -10.99
CA HIS A 72 -3.54 -4.49 -12.44
C HIS A 72 -2.47 -3.74 -13.26
N ASP A 73 -1.89 -2.68 -12.69
CA ASP A 73 -0.87 -1.84 -13.32
C ASP A 73 0.56 -2.24 -12.96
N GLY A 74 0.76 -3.45 -12.42
CA GLY A 74 2.09 -3.95 -12.07
C GLY A 74 2.48 -3.77 -10.61
N GLY A 75 1.71 -3.02 -9.82
CA GLY A 75 1.88 -2.90 -8.37
C GLY A 75 1.33 -4.09 -7.57
N GLY A 76 1.13 -3.86 -6.26
CA GLY A 76 0.66 -4.85 -5.30
C GLY A 76 1.77 -5.74 -4.73
N CYS A 77 1.39 -6.93 -4.27
CA CYS A 77 2.33 -8.01 -3.94
C CYS A 77 3.19 -8.36 -5.16
N GLY A 78 4.50 -8.60 -4.95
CA GLY A 78 5.46 -8.95 -6.01
C GLY A 78 5.09 -10.26 -6.74
N ASP A 79 5.67 -11.39 -6.33
CA ASP A 79 5.37 -12.71 -6.89
C ASP A 79 4.05 -13.27 -6.35
N CYS A 80 2.96 -12.63 -6.75
CA CYS A 80 1.63 -12.88 -6.20
C CYS A 80 0.86 -13.91 -7.04
N ILE A 81 0.69 -15.13 -6.51
CA ILE A 81 -0.01 -16.21 -7.23
C ILE A 81 -1.44 -15.85 -7.65
N ILE A 82 -2.12 -15.00 -6.88
CA ILE A 82 -3.48 -14.54 -7.19
C ILE A 82 -3.48 -13.64 -8.43
N LYS A 83 -2.49 -12.76 -8.56
CA LYS A 83 -2.32 -11.86 -9.71
C LYS A 83 -2.12 -12.68 -10.99
N SER A 84 -1.22 -13.65 -10.96
CA SER A 84 -0.98 -14.56 -12.09
C SER A 84 -2.20 -15.40 -12.42
N CYS A 85 -2.94 -15.89 -11.41
CA CYS A 85 -4.16 -16.67 -11.63
C CYS A 85 -5.28 -15.86 -12.28
N CYS A 86 -5.51 -14.61 -11.86
CA CYS A 86 -6.50 -13.73 -12.47
C CYS A 86 -6.14 -13.40 -13.93
N LYS A 87 -4.86 -13.09 -14.20
CA LYS A 87 -4.37 -12.84 -15.57
C LYS A 87 -4.56 -14.06 -16.48
N ASN A 88 -4.20 -15.26 -16.01
CA ASN A 88 -4.33 -16.49 -16.81
C ASN A 88 -5.79 -16.88 -17.08
N LYS A 89 -6.72 -16.48 -16.21
CA LYS A 89 -8.16 -16.74 -16.36
C LYS A 89 -8.92 -15.60 -17.04
N ASP A 90 -8.23 -14.52 -17.40
CA ASP A 90 -8.80 -13.30 -17.96
C ASP A 90 -9.99 -12.75 -17.13
N ILE A 91 -9.78 -12.63 -15.81
CA ILE A 91 -10.77 -12.10 -14.87
C ILE A 91 -10.20 -10.93 -14.06
N ASP A 92 -11.01 -9.90 -13.84
CA ASP A 92 -10.60 -8.71 -13.07
C ASP A 92 -10.33 -9.01 -11.59
N ASN A 93 -11.07 -9.94 -11.01
CA ASN A 93 -10.94 -10.28 -9.61
C ASN A 93 -11.39 -11.73 -9.35
N CYS A 94 -10.98 -12.25 -8.20
CA CYS A 94 -11.28 -13.62 -7.81
C CYS A 94 -12.78 -13.92 -7.72
N SER A 95 -13.66 -12.95 -7.39
CA SER A 95 -15.10 -13.23 -7.28
C SER A 95 -15.78 -13.46 -8.63
N LYS A 96 -15.15 -13.07 -9.74
CA LYS A 96 -15.59 -13.45 -11.10
C LYS A 96 -15.18 -14.87 -11.49
N CYS A 97 -14.40 -15.57 -10.66
CA CYS A 97 -14.01 -16.96 -10.93
C CYS A 97 -15.15 -17.92 -10.58
N SER A 98 -15.50 -18.83 -11.49
CA SER A 98 -16.51 -19.87 -11.26
C SER A 98 -16.19 -20.81 -10.09
N SER A 99 -14.91 -20.94 -9.73
CA SER A 99 -14.45 -21.75 -8.60
C SER A 99 -14.29 -20.94 -7.31
N PHE A 100 -14.75 -19.70 -7.27
CA PHE A 100 -14.58 -18.85 -6.10
C PHE A 100 -15.53 -19.28 -4.96
N PRO A 101 -15.04 -19.35 -3.72
CA PRO A 101 -13.64 -19.23 -3.28
C PRO A 101 -12.86 -20.55 -3.40
N CYS A 102 -11.74 -20.54 -4.13
CA CYS A 102 -10.83 -21.69 -4.27
C CYS A 102 -9.67 -21.67 -3.26
N ASP A 103 -8.92 -22.76 -3.16
CA ASP A 103 -7.83 -22.90 -2.18
C ASP A 103 -6.75 -21.83 -2.27
N LYS A 104 -6.44 -21.37 -3.50
CA LYS A 104 -5.45 -20.30 -3.71
C LYS A 104 -5.84 -19.02 -2.97
N VAL A 105 -7.10 -18.58 -3.13
CA VAL A 105 -7.57 -17.33 -2.51
C VAL A 105 -7.81 -17.50 -1.01
N ARG A 106 -8.19 -18.69 -0.55
CA ARG A 106 -8.30 -19.00 0.89
C ARG A 106 -6.94 -18.93 1.57
N LYS A 107 -5.93 -19.58 1.00
CA LYS A 107 -4.55 -19.56 1.53
C LYS A 107 -3.97 -18.14 1.55
N PHE A 108 -4.05 -17.42 0.43
CA PHE A 108 -3.55 -16.04 0.35
C PHE A 108 -4.13 -15.14 1.45
N LYS A 109 -5.43 -15.28 1.74
CA LYS A 109 -6.11 -14.47 2.76
C LYS A 109 -5.68 -14.82 4.17
N ASN A 110 -5.51 -16.10 4.47
CA ASN A 110 -5.00 -16.54 5.77
C ASN A 110 -3.59 -15.99 6.01
N ASP A 111 -2.72 -16.09 5.00
CA ASP A 111 -1.33 -15.60 5.08
C ASP A 111 -1.28 -14.07 5.28
N MET A 112 -2.25 -13.33 4.74
CA MET A 112 -2.35 -11.87 4.84
C MET A 112 -3.21 -11.38 6.02
N GLY A 113 -3.84 -12.28 6.78
CA GLY A 113 -4.79 -11.90 7.86
C GLY A 113 -6.05 -11.16 7.37
N ILE A 114 -6.48 -11.40 6.13
CA ILE A 114 -7.59 -10.67 5.50
C ILE A 114 -8.89 -11.48 5.55
N ASP A 115 -9.94 -10.90 6.14
CA ASP A 115 -11.28 -11.50 6.13
C ASP A 115 -11.92 -11.43 4.73
N ILE A 116 -12.27 -12.60 4.21
CA ILE A 116 -12.83 -12.88 2.88
C ILE A 116 -14.16 -12.17 2.66
N GLU A 117 -15.01 -12.15 3.69
CA GLU A 117 -16.42 -11.76 3.60
C GLU A 117 -16.58 -10.25 3.77
N LYS A 118 -15.66 -9.61 4.51
CA LYS A 118 -15.71 -8.18 4.81
C LYS A 118 -14.95 -7.30 3.82
N ASN A 119 -13.90 -7.84 3.20
CA ASN A 119 -12.97 -7.04 2.40
C ASN A 119 -13.04 -7.31 0.90
N PHE A 120 -13.95 -8.19 0.45
CA PHE A 120 -14.24 -8.36 -0.97
C PHE A 120 -15.23 -7.31 -1.44
N LYS A 121 -14.80 -6.50 -2.38
CA LYS A 121 -15.75 -5.86 -3.29
C LYS A 121 -15.89 -6.73 -4.53
N VAL A 122 -17.09 -7.23 -4.73
CA VAL A 122 -17.51 -7.82 -6.00
C VAL A 122 -17.73 -6.63 -6.92
N ASN A 123 -17.07 -6.60 -8.09
CA ASN A 123 -17.48 -5.68 -9.15
C ASN A 123 -18.86 -6.16 -9.58
N GLU A 124 -19.92 -5.46 -9.16
CA GLU A 124 -21.24 -5.49 -9.80
C GLU A 124 -21.15 -4.93 -11.22
#